data_AF-A0A1I1N9C4-F1
#
_entry.id   AF-A0A1I1N9C4-F1
#
_cell.length_a   1.000
_cell.length_b   1.000
_cell.length_c   1.000
_cell.angle_alpha   90.00
_cell.angle_beta   90.00
_cell.angle_gamma   90.00
#
_symmetry.space_group_name_H-M   'P 1'
#
loop_
_entity.id
_entity.type
_entity.pdbx_description
1 polymer ?
#
loop_
_entity_poly.entity_id
_entity_poly.type
_entity_poly.pdbx_seq_one_letter_code
_entity_poly.pdbx_strand_id
1 'polypeptide(L)'
;MKKTLFILLAVITFCSCLKEKKKNLEDVIAEFNRHVEKIDKVEYNVQRIDTFSDGFAWNNTGYALIEKRPQDKMFGFSFYGKRDDLDKANFYENSKAFEIKDQKKSFKSIYHKGVLGSPGGQMVIENIFQLDSVYKNLELLEKKNKYILKYSFEADTVYEITDREKIIELRKKDFFPIKIINRRKSLGNNSMYQYELKNIKINQEVKSSVSDIKNEISKFQYIGEKQQTPNPILNKQFPKIDLPYLQNDNKNLILENGKVILIDFWEVWCSPCIKSFPKVQELNTKYNEDLLVIGVVTENKESAIKLIQEKNITFQNLLGDQTIHEKYRVHSFPRYFLIDKEGKVKKEYVGYSEDIEKDIQNLISE
;
A
#
# COMPACT_ATOMS: atom_id res chain seq x y z
N MET A 1 -53.35 71.74 -18.56
CA MET A 1 -53.07 70.37 -19.04
C MET A 1 -51.59 70.22 -19.33
N LYS A 2 -50.79 69.73 -18.37
CA LYS A 2 -49.36 69.42 -18.58
C LYS A 2 -49.24 67.93 -18.88
N LYS A 3 -48.75 67.58 -20.07
CA LYS A 3 -48.52 66.19 -20.49
C LYS A 3 -47.21 65.70 -19.86
N THR A 4 -47.31 64.72 -18.99
CA THR A 4 -46.16 64.00 -18.42
C THR A 4 -45.68 62.96 -19.45
N LEU A 5 -44.46 63.12 -19.95
CA LEU A 5 -43.82 62.18 -20.87
C LEU A 5 -43.10 61.10 -20.03
N PHE A 6 -43.69 59.90 -19.94
CA PHE A 6 -43.04 58.73 -19.37
C PHE A 6 -42.05 58.16 -20.39
N ILE A 7 -40.75 58.31 -20.15
CA ILE A 7 -39.70 57.60 -20.89
C ILE A 7 -39.48 56.27 -20.19
N LEU A 8 -39.96 55.19 -20.82
CA LEU A 8 -39.72 53.82 -20.40
C LEU A 8 -38.27 53.43 -20.76
N LEU A 9 -37.34 53.51 -19.81
CA LEU A 9 -35.98 52.99 -19.99
C LEU A 9 -36.05 51.45 -19.95
N ALA A 10 -36.04 50.82 -21.12
CA ALA A 10 -35.85 49.38 -21.24
C ALA A 10 -34.40 49.04 -20.84
N VAL A 11 -34.22 48.53 -19.62
CA VAL A 11 -32.95 47.94 -19.18
C VAL A 11 -32.80 46.62 -19.92
N ILE A 12 -32.12 46.66 -21.06
CA ILE A 12 -31.65 45.45 -21.76
C ILE A 12 -30.50 44.90 -20.91
N THR A 13 -30.81 43.98 -20.01
CA THR A 13 -29.81 43.13 -19.37
C THR A 13 -29.15 42.29 -20.46
N PHE A 14 -28.00 42.75 -20.95
CA PHE A 14 -27.05 41.92 -21.68
C PHE A 14 -26.63 40.78 -20.74
N CYS A 15 -27.29 39.63 -20.86
CA CYS A 15 -26.82 38.39 -20.28
C CYS A 15 -25.58 37.97 -21.08
N SER A 16 -24.42 38.55 -20.74
CA SER A 16 -23.14 38.07 -21.24
C SER A 16 -22.92 36.69 -20.66
N CYS A 17 -23.37 35.68 -21.40
CA CYS A 17 -22.97 34.30 -21.19
C CYS A 17 -21.48 34.23 -21.58
N LEU A 18 -20.61 34.65 -20.65
CA LEU A 18 -19.18 34.41 -20.73
C LEU A 18 -19.03 32.89 -20.77
N LYS A 19 -18.92 32.32 -21.98
CA LYS A 19 -18.50 30.93 -22.14
C LYS A 19 -17.18 30.81 -21.38
N GLU A 20 -17.19 30.05 -20.29
CA GLU A 20 -15.96 29.74 -19.55
C GLU A 20 -14.92 29.26 -20.56
N LYS A 21 -13.80 29.99 -20.63
CA LYS A 21 -12.72 29.66 -21.54
C LYS A 21 -12.24 28.26 -21.19
N LYS A 22 -12.21 27.37 -22.18
CA LYS A 22 -11.70 26.00 -22.03
C LYS A 22 -10.28 26.07 -21.47
N LYS A 23 -10.04 25.45 -20.31
CA LYS A 23 -8.72 25.42 -19.66
C LYS A 23 -7.83 24.39 -20.36
N ASN A 24 -6.57 24.74 -20.61
CA ASN A 24 -5.57 23.80 -21.09
C ASN A 24 -4.93 23.01 -19.91
N LEU A 25 -3.96 22.14 -20.20
CA LEU A 25 -3.30 21.33 -19.16
C LEU A 25 -2.59 22.19 -18.11
N GLU A 26 -1.84 23.20 -18.55
CA GLU A 26 -1.10 24.12 -17.67
C GLU A 26 -2.03 24.90 -16.74
N ASP A 27 -3.15 25.39 -17.29
CA ASP A 27 -4.20 26.06 -16.52
C ASP A 27 -4.76 25.15 -15.42
N VAL A 28 -5.04 23.88 -15.73
CA VAL A 28 -5.59 22.92 -14.76
C VAL A 28 -4.57 22.60 -13.66
N ILE A 29 -3.30 22.42 -14.01
CA ILE A 29 -2.22 22.18 -13.04
C ILE A 29 -2.00 23.40 -12.14
N ALA A 30 -1.96 24.60 -12.72
CA ALA A 30 -1.80 25.85 -11.96
C ALA A 30 -2.96 26.07 -10.98
N GLU A 31 -4.20 25.81 -11.42
CA GLU A 31 -5.37 25.90 -10.56
C GLU A 31 -5.37 24.83 -9.47
N PHE A 32 -4.99 23.58 -9.77
CA PHE A 32 -4.80 22.56 -8.75
C PHE A 32 -3.85 23.05 -7.67
N ASN A 33 -2.64 23.47 -8.05
CA ASN A 33 -1.60 23.93 -7.12
C ASN A 33 -2.10 25.10 -6.25
N ARG A 34 -2.74 26.10 -6.88
CA ARG A 34 -3.31 27.27 -6.20
C ARG A 34 -4.39 26.92 -5.18
N HIS A 35 -5.21 25.90 -5.46
CA HIS A 35 -6.25 25.46 -4.53
C HIS A 35 -5.66 24.62 -3.39
N VAL A 36 -4.83 23.61 -3.69
CA VAL A 36 -4.26 22.72 -2.66
C VAL A 36 -3.27 23.42 -1.72
N GLU A 37 -2.66 24.53 -2.16
CA GLU A 37 -1.85 25.40 -1.29
C GLU A 37 -2.67 25.95 -0.12
N LYS A 38 -3.96 26.24 -0.36
CA LYS A 38 -4.88 26.80 0.64
C LYS A 38 -5.58 25.73 1.47
N ILE A 39 -5.29 24.45 1.26
CA ILE A 39 -5.92 23.35 2.00
C ILE A 39 -4.99 22.94 3.13
N ASP A 40 -5.43 23.18 4.36
CA ASP A 40 -4.74 22.75 5.58
C ASP A 40 -5.31 21.44 6.11
N LYS A 41 -6.61 21.22 5.94
CA LYS A 41 -7.29 20.00 6.40
C LYS A 41 -8.38 19.54 5.44
N VAL A 42 -8.53 18.23 5.33
CA VAL A 42 -9.58 17.58 4.53
C VAL A 42 -10.11 16.37 5.27
N GLU A 43 -11.43 16.18 5.25
CA GLU A 43 -12.05 14.91 5.60
C GLU A 43 -12.92 14.39 4.45
N TYR A 44 -13.00 13.07 4.30
CA TYR A 44 -13.81 12.44 3.27
C TYR A 44 -14.22 11.02 3.65
N ASN A 45 -15.32 10.56 3.06
CA ASN A 45 -15.59 9.13 2.93
C ASN A 45 -14.89 8.61 1.68
N VAL A 46 -14.44 7.36 1.72
CA VAL A 46 -13.68 6.76 0.63
C VAL A 46 -14.14 5.34 0.39
N GLN A 47 -14.26 4.99 -0.89
CA GLN A 47 -14.29 3.61 -1.34
C GLN A 47 -12.96 3.31 -2.03
N ARG A 48 -12.25 2.29 -1.54
CA ARG A 48 -11.02 1.78 -2.13
C ARG A 48 -11.29 0.39 -2.72
N ILE A 49 -10.94 0.22 -3.99
CA ILE A 49 -11.01 -1.07 -4.66
C ILE A 49 -9.62 -1.45 -5.14
N ASP A 50 -9.09 -2.58 -4.67
CA ASP A 50 -7.83 -3.17 -5.12
C ASP A 50 -8.15 -4.45 -5.90
N THR A 51 -7.80 -4.49 -7.18
CA THR A 51 -7.93 -5.67 -8.05
C THR A 51 -6.56 -6.29 -8.28
N PHE A 52 -6.42 -7.55 -7.89
CA PHE A 52 -5.17 -8.31 -7.96
C PHE A 52 -5.03 -9.05 -9.29
N SER A 53 -3.85 -9.63 -9.51
CA SER A 53 -3.47 -10.32 -10.75
C SER A 53 -4.33 -11.54 -11.08
N ASP A 54 -4.91 -12.17 -10.07
CA ASP A 54 -5.83 -13.31 -10.16
C ASP A 54 -7.29 -12.88 -10.47
N GLY A 55 -7.54 -11.57 -10.58
CA GLY A 55 -8.87 -10.99 -10.78
C GLY A 55 -9.68 -10.83 -9.50
N PHE A 56 -9.19 -11.29 -8.35
CA PHE A 56 -9.83 -11.05 -7.07
C PHE A 56 -9.78 -9.56 -6.74
N ALA A 57 -10.84 -9.05 -6.10
CA ALA A 57 -10.95 -7.65 -5.76
C ALA A 57 -11.32 -7.45 -4.29
N TRP A 58 -10.51 -6.66 -3.58
CA TRP A 58 -10.91 -6.07 -2.31
C TRP A 58 -11.70 -4.80 -2.57
N ASN A 59 -12.81 -4.63 -1.85
CA ASN A 59 -13.66 -3.45 -1.93
C ASN A 59 -13.95 -2.98 -0.51
N ASN A 60 -13.21 -1.97 -0.08
CA ASN A 60 -13.24 -1.45 1.28
C ASN A 60 -13.83 -0.04 1.28
N THR A 61 -14.65 0.27 2.28
CA THR A 61 -15.10 1.63 2.54
C THR A 61 -14.57 2.14 3.87
N GLY A 62 -14.50 3.46 4.00
CA GLY A 62 -14.08 4.07 5.24
C GLY A 62 -14.10 5.58 5.22
N TYR A 63 -13.35 6.13 6.16
CA TYR A 63 -13.22 7.55 6.42
C TYR A 63 -11.75 7.91 6.61
N ALA A 64 -11.38 9.10 6.16
CA ALA A 64 -10.09 9.70 6.47
C ALA A 64 -10.22 11.18 6.82
N LEU A 65 -9.40 11.60 7.79
CA LEU A 65 -9.10 12.98 8.14
C LEU A 65 -7.61 13.19 7.94
N ILE A 66 -7.24 14.17 7.13
CA ILE A 66 -5.85 14.51 6.82
C ILE A 66 -5.62 15.99 7.14
N GLU A 67 -4.51 16.26 7.82
CA GLU A 67 -4.02 17.61 8.11
C GLU A 67 -2.63 17.81 7.53
N LYS A 68 -2.47 18.80 6.67
CA LYS A 68 -1.20 19.14 6.03
C LYS A 68 -0.19 19.55 7.10
N ARG A 69 1.02 18.99 7.03
CA ARG A 69 2.13 19.24 7.95
C ARG A 69 3.41 19.34 7.13
N PRO A 70 3.73 20.50 6.53
CA PRO A 70 4.89 20.64 5.62
C PRO A 70 6.24 20.26 6.25
N GLN A 71 6.34 20.33 7.58
CA GLN A 71 7.53 19.96 8.36
C GLN A 71 7.64 18.45 8.63
N ASP A 72 6.59 17.67 8.39
CA ASP A 72 6.65 16.20 8.46
C ASP A 72 7.44 15.68 7.25
N LYS A 73 8.58 15.05 7.51
CA LYS A 73 9.50 14.58 6.46
C LYS A 73 9.08 13.27 5.81
N MET A 74 8.02 12.63 6.32
CA MET A 74 7.66 11.28 5.91
C MET A 74 6.56 11.29 4.87
N PHE A 75 5.44 11.94 5.20
CA PHE A 75 4.26 12.04 4.34
C PHE A 75 3.90 13.51 4.07
N GLY A 76 4.37 14.45 4.88
CA GLY A 76 3.99 15.87 4.76
C GLY A 76 2.60 16.18 5.32
N PHE A 77 2.02 15.24 6.08
CA PHE A 77 0.72 15.38 6.73
C PHE A 77 0.59 14.45 7.94
N SER A 78 -0.36 14.77 8.83
CA SER A 78 -0.87 13.87 9.86
C SER A 78 -2.24 13.35 9.45
N PHE A 79 -2.62 12.15 9.92
CA PHE A 79 -3.90 11.58 9.55
C PHE A 79 -4.56 10.74 10.64
N TYR A 80 -5.87 10.58 10.49
CA TYR A 80 -6.67 9.52 11.07
C TYR A 80 -7.46 8.84 9.95
N GLY A 81 -7.40 7.51 9.90
CA GLY A 81 -8.13 6.71 8.92
C GLY A 81 -8.83 5.54 9.57
N LYS A 82 -10.05 5.23 9.16
CA LYS A 82 -10.86 4.13 9.71
C LYS A 82 -11.58 3.40 8.60
N ARG A 83 -11.51 2.06 8.63
CA ARG A 83 -12.26 1.18 7.74
C ARG A 83 -13.60 0.83 8.37
N ASP A 84 -14.66 0.78 7.58
CA ASP A 84 -16.03 0.60 8.10
C ASP A 84 -16.30 -0.82 8.61
N ASP A 85 -15.66 -1.82 8.01
CA ASP A 85 -15.84 -3.25 8.29
C ASP A 85 -15.04 -3.76 9.48
N LEU A 86 -14.12 -2.95 10.03
CA LEU A 86 -13.25 -3.35 11.14
C LEU A 86 -13.37 -2.40 12.34
N ASP A 87 -13.26 -2.97 13.54
CA ASP A 87 -12.92 -2.21 14.76
C ASP A 87 -11.43 -1.84 14.77
N LYS A 88 -10.97 -1.18 13.71
CA LYS A 88 -9.59 -0.72 13.55
C LYS A 88 -9.55 0.64 12.87
N ALA A 89 -8.94 1.58 13.56
CA ALA A 89 -8.50 2.84 12.99
C ALA A 89 -6.99 2.98 13.10
N ASN A 90 -6.42 3.84 12.28
CA ASN A 90 -5.01 4.12 12.27
C ASN A 90 -4.79 5.63 12.33
N PHE A 91 -3.82 6.00 13.15
CA PHE A 91 -3.45 7.38 13.38
C PHE A 91 -1.97 7.54 13.07
N TYR A 92 -1.61 8.67 12.48
CA TYR A 92 -0.22 9.06 12.26
C TYR A 92 -0.02 10.55 12.55
N GLU A 93 0.99 10.86 13.36
CA GLU A 93 1.46 12.23 13.60
C GLU A 93 2.93 12.22 14.01
N ASN A 94 3.75 13.11 13.43
CA ASN A 94 5.16 13.32 13.81
C ASN A 94 5.97 12.01 13.83
N SER A 95 5.90 11.21 12.77
CA SER A 95 6.58 9.91 12.63
C SER A 95 6.18 8.86 13.67
N LYS A 96 5.07 9.06 14.38
CA LYS A 96 4.47 8.07 15.28
C LYS A 96 3.18 7.58 14.66
N ALA A 97 3.00 6.25 14.64
CA ALA A 97 1.80 5.61 14.14
C ALA A 97 1.17 4.74 15.23
N PHE A 98 -0.16 4.70 15.26
CA PHE A 98 -0.92 3.87 16.19
C PHE A 98 -2.02 3.08 15.47
N GLU A 99 -2.29 1.86 15.95
CA GLU A 99 -3.52 1.12 15.66
C GLU A 99 -4.46 1.28 16.86
N ILE A 100 -5.70 1.66 16.59
CA ILE A 100 -6.72 1.94 17.59
C ILE A 100 -7.84 0.92 17.41
N LYS A 101 -8.35 0.40 18.53
CA LYS A 101 -9.56 -0.42 18.59
C LYS A 101 -10.62 0.33 19.38
N ASP A 102 -11.58 0.91 18.67
CA ASP A 102 -12.55 1.86 19.22
C ASP A 102 -13.51 1.20 20.21
N GLN A 103 -13.99 -0.01 19.89
CA GLN A 103 -14.89 -0.77 20.76
C GLN A 103 -14.16 -1.24 22.02
N LYS A 104 -12.91 -1.65 21.87
CA LYS A 104 -12.08 -2.08 23.01
C LYS A 104 -11.48 -0.92 23.81
N LYS A 105 -11.67 0.33 23.37
CA LYS A 105 -11.07 1.53 23.96
C LYS A 105 -9.58 1.32 24.25
N SER A 106 -8.85 0.80 23.26
CA SER A 106 -7.43 0.48 23.40
C SER A 106 -6.64 0.90 22.16
N PHE A 107 -5.35 1.17 22.31
CA PHE A 107 -4.46 1.49 21.20
C PHE A 107 -3.03 0.99 21.44
N LYS A 108 -2.29 0.79 20.35
CA LYS A 108 -0.87 0.40 20.37
C LYS A 108 -0.08 1.20 19.35
N SER A 109 1.21 1.41 19.60
CA SER A 109 2.09 1.90 18.53
C SER A 109 2.32 0.81 17.50
N ILE A 110 2.53 1.24 16.27
CA ILE A 110 2.87 0.39 15.12
C ILE A 110 4.00 1.04 14.35
N TYR A 111 4.69 0.23 13.53
CA TYR A 111 5.77 0.72 12.68
C TYR A 111 5.25 1.76 11.69
N HIS A 112 5.79 2.99 11.77
CA HIS A 112 5.30 4.12 11.00
C HIS A 112 5.44 3.93 9.49
N LYS A 113 6.54 3.34 8.98
CA LYS A 113 6.76 3.18 7.52
C LYS A 113 5.73 2.29 6.82
N GLY A 114 5.01 1.45 7.57
CA GLY A 114 3.95 0.59 7.03
C GLY A 114 2.53 1.11 7.28
N VAL A 115 2.36 2.28 7.92
CA VAL A 115 1.04 2.71 8.41
C VAL A 115 0.02 2.87 7.28
N LEU A 116 0.41 3.35 6.10
CA LEU A 116 -0.50 3.47 4.95
C LEU A 116 -0.95 2.12 4.37
N GLY A 117 -0.26 1.03 4.72
CA GLY A 117 -0.69 -0.34 4.39
C GLY A 117 -1.67 -0.95 5.40
N SER A 118 -1.84 -0.34 6.58
CA SER A 118 -2.80 -0.79 7.60
C SER A 118 -4.25 -0.52 7.17
N PRO A 119 -5.26 -1.23 7.72
CA PRO A 119 -6.64 -1.05 7.28
C PRO A 119 -7.16 0.40 7.30
N GLY A 120 -6.86 1.17 8.36
CA GLY A 120 -7.20 2.59 8.42
C GLY A 120 -6.32 3.45 7.52
N GLY A 121 -5.03 3.15 7.43
CA GLY A 121 -4.11 3.86 6.53
C GLY A 121 -4.43 3.65 5.04
N GLN A 122 -5.03 2.52 4.68
CA GLN A 122 -5.50 2.26 3.32
C GLN A 122 -6.60 3.24 2.88
N MET A 123 -7.28 3.93 3.80
CA MET A 123 -8.28 4.96 3.51
C MET A 123 -7.64 6.33 3.20
N VAL A 124 -6.33 6.46 3.41
CA VAL A 124 -5.57 7.70 3.26
C VAL A 124 -4.79 7.68 1.95
N ILE A 125 -4.87 8.77 1.21
CA ILE A 125 -4.17 8.95 -0.06
C ILE A 125 -2.92 9.80 0.20
N GLU A 126 -1.74 9.20 0.09
CA GLU A 126 -0.45 9.83 0.39
C GLU A 126 -0.24 11.17 -0.35
N ASN A 127 -0.42 11.18 -1.67
CA ASN A 127 -0.14 12.37 -2.48
C ASN A 127 -1.41 13.13 -2.88
N ILE A 128 -2.41 13.22 -2.00
CA ILE A 128 -3.69 13.88 -2.35
C ILE A 128 -3.53 15.39 -2.64
N PHE A 129 -2.46 16.02 -2.12
CA PHE A 129 -2.17 17.45 -2.31
C PHE A 129 -1.10 17.73 -3.37
N GLN A 130 -0.63 16.70 -4.10
CA GLN A 130 0.47 16.84 -5.05
C GLN A 130 0.17 16.04 -6.32
N LEU A 131 0.45 16.64 -7.47
CA LEU A 131 0.45 15.94 -8.76
C LEU A 131 1.83 15.36 -9.04
N ASP A 132 1.89 14.26 -9.79
CA ASP A 132 3.16 13.66 -10.18
C ASP A 132 3.92 14.58 -11.15
N SER A 133 5.20 14.79 -10.88
CA SER A 133 6.11 15.62 -11.69
C SER A 133 6.96 14.81 -12.67
N VAL A 134 7.09 13.50 -12.45
CA VAL A 134 7.87 12.59 -13.28
C VAL A 134 6.92 11.62 -13.97
N TYR A 135 6.76 11.77 -15.27
CA TYR A 135 5.89 10.94 -16.10
C TYR A 135 6.39 10.92 -17.55
N LYS A 136 5.92 9.95 -18.32
CA LYS A 136 6.21 9.82 -19.75
C LYS A 136 5.28 10.69 -20.59
N ASN A 137 3.98 10.63 -20.30
CA ASN A 137 2.96 11.44 -20.97
C ASN A 137 1.88 11.86 -19.97
N LEU A 138 1.26 13.02 -20.23
CA LEU A 138 0.15 13.54 -19.44
C LEU A 138 -0.91 14.14 -20.37
N GLU A 139 -2.11 13.57 -20.33
CA GLU A 139 -3.26 14.04 -21.11
C GLU A 139 -4.32 14.69 -20.23
N LEU A 140 -4.92 15.76 -20.73
CA LEU A 140 -6.09 16.40 -20.13
C LEU A 140 -7.36 16.05 -20.93
N LEU A 141 -8.37 15.53 -20.23
CA LEU A 141 -9.73 15.45 -20.74
C LEU A 141 -10.68 16.27 -19.87
N GLU A 142 -11.49 17.11 -20.52
CA GLU A 142 -12.50 17.90 -19.83
C GLU A 142 -13.88 17.27 -20.00
N LYS A 143 -14.62 17.15 -18.89
CA LYS A 143 -16.03 16.72 -18.86
C LYS A 143 -16.87 17.81 -18.19
N LYS A 144 -18.20 17.64 -18.20
CA LYS A 144 -19.16 18.64 -17.69
C LYS A 144 -18.78 19.15 -16.29
N ASN A 145 -18.47 18.26 -15.35
CA ASN A 145 -18.25 18.59 -13.93
C ASN A 145 -16.84 18.27 -13.41
N LYS A 146 -15.93 17.79 -14.27
CA LYS A 146 -14.59 17.34 -13.86
C LYS A 146 -13.54 17.54 -14.94
N TYR A 147 -12.29 17.68 -14.50
CA TYR A 147 -11.10 17.46 -15.32
C TYR A 147 -10.56 16.05 -15.03
N ILE A 148 -10.00 15.41 -16.05
CA ILE A 148 -9.39 14.09 -15.94
C ILE A 148 -7.96 14.22 -16.44
N LEU A 149 -7.01 14.00 -15.54
CA LEU A 149 -5.59 13.89 -15.85
C LEU A 149 -5.24 12.42 -16.02
N LYS A 150 -4.65 12.06 -17.16
CA LYS A 150 -4.18 10.70 -17.45
C LYS A 150 -2.68 10.70 -17.62
N TYR A 151 -1.99 10.07 -16.68
CA TYR A 151 -0.56 9.87 -16.69
C TYR A 151 -0.23 8.49 -17.26
N SER A 152 0.82 8.43 -18.07
CA SER A 152 1.58 7.21 -18.32
C SER A 152 3.01 7.37 -17.80
N PHE A 153 3.59 6.29 -17.31
CA PHE A 153 4.94 6.27 -16.75
C PHE A 153 5.83 5.29 -17.50
N GLU A 154 7.14 5.48 -17.41
CA GLU A 154 8.08 4.47 -17.90
C GLU A 154 7.95 3.17 -17.11
N ALA A 155 8.28 2.06 -17.79
CA ALA A 155 8.33 0.75 -17.16
C ALA A 155 9.36 0.74 -16.03
N ASP A 156 9.02 0.04 -14.95
CA ASP A 156 9.99 -0.30 -13.91
C ASP A 156 10.70 -1.59 -14.31
N THR A 157 11.93 -1.48 -14.80
CA THR A 157 12.71 -2.63 -15.27
C THR A 157 13.22 -3.51 -14.14
N VAL A 158 13.38 -2.94 -12.93
CA VAL A 158 13.82 -3.70 -11.74
C VAL A 158 12.72 -4.66 -11.31
N TYR A 159 11.48 -4.18 -11.28
CA TYR A 159 10.32 -4.95 -10.81
C TYR A 159 9.45 -5.51 -11.94
N GLU A 160 9.86 -5.34 -13.20
CA GLU A 160 9.09 -5.75 -14.39
C GLU A 160 7.64 -5.26 -14.36
N ILE A 161 7.48 -4.01 -13.94
CA ILE A 161 6.19 -3.34 -13.92
C ILE A 161 6.04 -2.53 -15.19
N THR A 162 5.11 -2.93 -16.05
CA THR A 162 4.81 -2.29 -17.32
C THR A 162 3.42 -1.65 -17.31
N ASP A 163 3.04 -0.97 -18.39
CA ASP A 163 1.73 -0.35 -18.59
C ASP A 163 1.25 0.44 -17.37
N ARG A 164 2.17 1.22 -16.80
CA ARG A 164 1.92 2.02 -15.60
C ARG A 164 1.12 3.25 -15.98
N GLU A 165 -0.10 3.32 -15.47
CA GLU A 165 -1.00 4.45 -15.69
C GLU A 165 -1.57 4.97 -14.37
N LYS A 166 -1.77 6.29 -14.29
CA LYS A 166 -2.53 6.92 -13.21
C LYS A 166 -3.56 7.87 -13.79
N ILE A 167 -4.79 7.77 -13.29
CA ILE A 167 -5.89 8.65 -13.69
C ILE A 167 -6.34 9.41 -12.45
N ILE A 168 -6.40 10.73 -12.54
CA ILE A 168 -6.90 11.60 -11.47
C ILE A 168 -8.09 12.39 -12.02
N GLU A 169 -9.25 12.24 -11.38
CA GLU A 169 -10.41 13.08 -11.65
C GLU A 169 -10.47 14.21 -10.63
N LEU A 170 -10.46 15.46 -11.12
CA LEU A 170 -10.52 16.68 -10.33
C LEU A 170 -11.89 17.35 -10.47
N ARG A 171 -12.48 17.83 -9.37
CA ARG A 171 -13.71 18.64 -9.45
C ARG A 171 -13.41 19.98 -10.12
N LYS A 172 -14.32 20.47 -10.97
CA LYS A 172 -14.14 21.82 -11.55
C LYS A 172 -14.21 22.96 -10.54
N LYS A 173 -14.99 22.80 -9.46
CA LYS A 173 -15.23 23.86 -8.47
C LYS A 173 -13.95 24.31 -7.77
N ASP A 174 -13.10 23.36 -7.40
CA ASP A 174 -11.95 23.58 -6.52
C ASP A 174 -10.73 22.73 -6.87
N PHE A 175 -10.77 22.04 -8.01
CA PHE A 175 -9.68 21.21 -8.52
C PHE A 175 -9.26 20.09 -7.55
N PHE A 176 -10.07 19.76 -6.54
CA PHE A 176 -9.74 18.71 -5.59
C PHE A 176 -9.97 17.32 -6.19
N PRO A 177 -9.08 16.33 -5.93
CA PRO A 177 -9.27 14.96 -6.39
C PRO A 177 -10.56 14.34 -5.84
N ILE A 178 -11.32 13.68 -6.71
CA ILE A 178 -12.51 12.87 -6.35
C ILE A 178 -12.36 11.40 -6.70
N LYS A 179 -11.48 11.08 -7.66
CA LYS A 179 -11.19 9.70 -8.03
C LYS A 179 -9.74 9.58 -8.45
N ILE A 180 -9.06 8.55 -7.97
CA ILE A 180 -7.69 8.23 -8.35
C ILE A 180 -7.66 6.76 -8.73
N ILE A 181 -7.12 6.43 -9.89
CA ILE A 181 -6.98 5.06 -10.36
C ILE A 181 -5.50 4.87 -10.70
N ASN A 182 -4.90 3.80 -10.20
CA ASN A 182 -3.57 3.36 -10.60
C ASN A 182 -3.71 1.98 -11.23
N ARG A 183 -3.11 1.82 -12.41
CA ARG A 183 -3.08 0.56 -13.14
C ARG A 183 -1.64 0.22 -13.45
N ARG A 184 -1.35 -1.07 -13.44
CA ARG A 184 -0.05 -1.58 -13.84
C ARG A 184 -0.16 -3.02 -14.27
N LYS A 185 0.76 -3.46 -15.10
CA LYS A 185 1.04 -4.88 -15.30
C LYS A 185 2.26 -5.26 -14.50
N SER A 186 2.16 -6.35 -13.74
CA SER A 186 3.29 -6.99 -13.08
C SER A 186 3.40 -8.38 -13.69
N LEU A 187 4.52 -8.70 -14.33
CA LEU A 187 4.76 -10.02 -14.94
C LEU A 187 3.66 -10.41 -15.95
N GLY A 188 3.18 -9.43 -16.72
CA GLY A 188 2.08 -9.60 -17.69
C GLY A 188 0.67 -9.62 -17.10
N ASN A 189 0.53 -9.71 -15.77
CA ASN A 189 -0.78 -9.71 -15.12
C ASN A 189 -1.21 -8.29 -14.74
N ASN A 190 -2.47 -7.96 -15.03
CA ASN A 190 -3.05 -6.67 -14.68
C ASN A 190 -3.30 -6.58 -13.18
N SER A 191 -2.94 -5.46 -12.57
CA SER A 191 -3.39 -5.08 -11.24
C SER A 191 -3.81 -3.62 -11.23
N MET A 192 -4.76 -3.28 -10.38
CA MET A 192 -5.16 -1.89 -10.21
C MET A 192 -5.60 -1.62 -8.79
N TYR A 193 -5.47 -0.37 -8.37
CA TYR A 193 -6.18 0.10 -7.20
C TYR A 193 -6.80 1.45 -7.51
N GLN A 194 -7.99 1.69 -6.96
CA GLN A 194 -8.69 2.95 -7.13
C GLN A 194 -9.28 3.45 -5.82
N TYR A 195 -9.34 4.77 -5.72
CA TYR A 195 -10.02 5.52 -4.68
C TYR A 195 -11.16 6.31 -5.30
N GLU A 196 -12.32 6.28 -4.67
CA GLU A 196 -13.45 7.16 -4.98
C GLU A 196 -13.87 7.89 -3.71
N LEU A 197 -13.82 9.22 -3.73
CA LEU A 197 -14.02 10.09 -2.58
C LEU A 197 -15.43 10.71 -2.60
N LYS A 198 -16.08 10.70 -1.44
CA LYS A 198 -17.43 11.24 -1.22
C LYS A 198 -17.45 12.11 0.03
N ASN A 199 -18.44 12.99 0.13
CA ASN A 199 -18.65 13.89 1.28
C ASN A 199 -17.39 14.68 1.68
N ILE A 200 -16.60 15.08 0.69
CA ILE A 200 -15.33 15.78 0.90
C ILE A 200 -15.59 17.15 1.50
N LYS A 201 -14.97 17.43 2.64
CA LYS A 201 -15.00 18.73 3.32
C LYS A 201 -13.58 19.24 3.46
N ILE A 202 -13.40 20.55 3.31
CA ILE A 202 -12.10 21.20 3.27
C ILE A 202 -12.08 22.34 4.29
N ASN A 203 -10.97 22.51 5.00
CA ASN A 203 -10.74 23.60 5.94
C ASN A 203 -11.92 23.81 6.89
N GLN A 204 -12.56 24.98 6.91
CA GLN A 204 -13.62 25.33 7.86
C GLN A 204 -14.81 24.34 7.87
N GLU A 205 -15.03 23.58 6.79
CA GLU A 205 -16.06 22.53 6.74
C GLU A 205 -15.71 21.30 7.58
N VAL A 206 -14.43 21.08 7.87
CA VAL A 206 -13.91 19.98 8.69
C VAL A 206 -14.04 20.34 10.16
N LYS A 207 -14.92 19.63 10.88
CA LYS A 207 -15.27 19.94 12.28
C LYS A 207 -14.28 19.39 13.30
N SER A 208 -13.62 18.29 12.98
CA SER A 208 -12.64 17.64 13.86
C SER A 208 -11.21 17.95 13.42
N SER A 209 -10.26 17.76 14.30
CA SER A 209 -8.83 17.78 14.02
C SER A 209 -8.17 16.45 14.37
N VAL A 210 -7.00 16.18 13.79
CA VAL A 210 -6.18 15.02 14.19
C VAL A 210 -5.79 15.16 15.67
N SER A 211 -5.62 16.39 16.15
CA SER A 211 -5.35 16.67 17.57
C SER A 211 -6.52 16.32 18.49
N ASP A 212 -7.77 16.58 18.07
CA ASP A 212 -8.96 16.22 18.84
C ASP A 212 -9.05 14.71 19.01
N ILE A 213 -8.85 13.98 17.90
CA ILE A 213 -8.84 12.51 17.89
C ILE A 213 -7.73 11.97 18.80
N LYS A 214 -6.53 12.55 18.75
CA LYS A 214 -5.43 12.20 19.65
C LYS A 214 -5.80 12.39 21.11
N ASN A 215 -6.46 13.50 21.45
CA ASN A 215 -6.93 13.77 22.81
C ASN A 215 -7.98 12.75 23.26
N GLU A 216 -8.87 12.30 22.37
CA GLU A 216 -9.82 11.22 22.67
C GLU A 216 -9.13 9.88 22.91
N ILE A 217 -8.20 9.49 22.03
CA ILE A 217 -7.44 8.23 22.13
C ILE A 217 -6.53 8.22 23.35
N SER A 218 -6.05 9.38 23.82
CA SER A 218 -5.23 9.45 25.04
C SER A 218 -5.94 8.91 26.30
N LYS A 219 -7.27 8.81 26.26
CA LYS A 219 -8.11 8.24 27.32
C LYS A 219 -8.24 6.71 27.21
N PHE A 220 -7.80 6.12 26.09
CA PHE A 220 -7.89 4.68 25.85
C PHE A 220 -6.74 3.96 26.56
N GLN A 221 -6.92 2.66 26.79
CA GLN A 221 -5.86 1.83 27.33
C GLN A 221 -4.73 1.67 26.29
N TYR A 222 -3.54 2.16 26.61
CA TYR A 222 -2.35 1.83 25.84
C TYR A 222 -1.96 0.37 26.13
N ILE A 223 -2.03 -0.48 25.12
CA ILE A 223 -1.71 -1.92 25.24
C ILE A 223 -0.26 -2.24 24.80
N GLY A 224 0.60 -1.22 24.68
CA GLY A 224 1.99 -1.36 24.25
C GLY A 224 2.12 -1.71 22.76
N GLU A 225 3.34 -1.66 22.21
CA GLU A 225 3.63 -2.50 21.04
C GLU A 225 3.25 -3.92 21.46
N LYS A 226 2.35 -4.57 20.72
CA LYS A 226 2.14 -6.00 20.93
C LYS A 226 3.53 -6.58 20.67
N GLN A 227 4.29 -6.92 21.72
CA GLN A 227 5.47 -7.75 21.59
C GLN A 227 4.99 -8.86 20.68
N GLN A 228 5.57 -8.94 19.47
CA GLN A 228 5.21 -10.01 18.56
C GLN A 228 5.40 -11.26 19.39
N THR A 229 4.31 -11.92 19.75
CA THR A 229 4.39 -13.15 20.50
C THR A 229 5.26 -14.02 19.63
N PRO A 230 6.47 -14.38 20.08
CA PRO A 230 7.41 -15.08 19.24
C PRO A 230 6.70 -16.30 18.66
N ASN A 231 6.91 -16.61 17.39
CA ASN A 231 6.26 -17.77 16.80
C ASN A 231 6.52 -18.99 17.69
N PRO A 232 5.48 -19.75 18.07
CA PRO A 232 5.61 -20.84 19.04
C PRO A 232 6.57 -21.95 18.62
N ILE A 233 7.01 -21.96 17.36
CA ILE A 233 8.01 -22.91 16.85
C ILE A 233 9.46 -22.45 17.10
N LEU A 234 9.67 -21.21 17.56
CA LEU A 234 11.01 -20.73 17.92
C LEU A 234 11.63 -21.60 19.02
N ASN A 235 12.91 -21.91 18.84
CA ASN A 235 13.71 -22.83 19.64
C ASN A 235 13.17 -24.27 19.71
N LYS A 236 12.27 -24.65 18.80
CA LYS A 236 11.77 -26.03 18.65
C LYS A 236 12.22 -26.59 17.31
N GLN A 237 12.07 -27.92 17.17
CA GLN A 237 12.24 -28.56 15.88
C GLN A 237 11.29 -27.93 14.86
N PHE A 238 11.81 -27.59 13.68
CA PHE A 238 10.97 -27.10 12.60
C PHE A 238 9.93 -28.18 12.25
N PRO A 239 8.62 -27.87 12.25
CA PRO A 239 7.60 -28.83 11.86
C PRO A 239 7.92 -29.40 10.48
N LYS A 240 7.72 -30.72 10.28
CA LYS A 240 8.00 -31.35 8.97
C LYS A 240 7.23 -30.63 7.87
N ILE A 241 7.94 -30.16 6.85
CA ILE A 241 7.36 -29.70 5.59
C ILE A 241 7.35 -30.88 4.62
N ASP A 242 6.16 -31.21 4.10
CA ASP A 242 5.97 -32.33 3.18
C ASP A 242 5.16 -31.77 2.01
N LEU A 243 5.88 -31.06 1.15
CA LEU A 243 5.32 -30.35 0.01
C LEU A 243 6.06 -30.74 -1.27
N PRO A 244 5.35 -30.78 -2.41
CA PRO A 244 5.98 -30.96 -3.71
C PRO A 244 6.92 -29.80 -4.05
N TYR A 245 8.00 -30.08 -4.78
CA TYR A 245 8.76 -29.02 -5.43
C TYR A 245 7.91 -28.32 -6.48
N LEU A 246 7.97 -26.99 -6.52
CA LEU A 246 7.23 -26.14 -7.44
C LEU A 246 7.48 -26.52 -8.91
N GLN A 247 8.72 -26.84 -9.26
CA GLN A 247 9.09 -27.26 -10.62
C GLN A 247 8.90 -28.77 -10.86
N ASN A 248 8.66 -29.59 -9.83
CA ASN A 248 8.53 -31.04 -9.95
C ASN A 248 7.70 -31.66 -8.81
N ASP A 249 6.39 -31.76 -9.04
CA ASP A 249 5.43 -32.20 -8.02
C ASP A 249 5.55 -33.68 -7.63
N ASN A 250 6.33 -34.46 -8.39
CA ASN A 250 6.56 -35.88 -8.10
C ASN A 250 7.67 -36.09 -7.06
N LYS A 251 8.27 -35.03 -6.55
CA LYS A 251 9.31 -35.08 -5.51
C LYS A 251 8.89 -34.17 -4.36
N ASN A 252 8.89 -34.73 -3.17
CA ASN A 252 8.73 -33.95 -1.94
C ASN A 252 10.10 -33.59 -1.39
N LEU A 253 10.17 -32.43 -0.75
CA LEU A 253 11.35 -32.06 0.02
C LEU A 253 11.49 -32.95 1.26
N ILE A 254 12.68 -33.50 1.45
CA ILE A 254 13.11 -34.09 2.71
C ILE A 254 14.24 -33.21 3.21
N LEU A 255 14.02 -32.53 4.33
CA LEU A 255 15.06 -31.75 4.99
C LEU A 255 16.05 -32.72 5.62
N GLU A 256 17.28 -32.72 5.12
CA GLU A 256 18.38 -33.46 5.71
C GLU A 256 19.12 -32.55 6.72
N ASN A 257 19.46 -33.10 7.88
CA ASN A 257 20.24 -32.39 8.89
C ASN A 257 21.67 -32.14 8.38
N GLY A 258 22.31 -31.08 8.87
CA GLY A 258 23.72 -30.78 8.57
C GLY A 258 23.98 -29.47 7.83
N LYS A 259 22.96 -28.84 7.25
CA LYS A 259 23.03 -27.45 6.74
C LYS A 259 22.17 -26.51 7.55
N VAL A 260 22.53 -25.24 7.58
CA VAL A 260 21.62 -24.17 7.98
C VAL A 260 20.52 -24.08 6.92
N ILE A 261 19.27 -23.86 7.30
CA ILE A 261 18.15 -23.76 6.35
C ILE A 261 17.47 -22.40 6.52
N LEU A 262 17.26 -21.71 5.40
CA LEU A 262 16.45 -20.50 5.32
C LEU A 262 15.16 -20.81 4.56
N ILE A 263 14.03 -20.82 5.26
CA ILE A 263 12.70 -20.92 4.64
C ILE A 263 12.19 -19.52 4.32
N ASP A 264 11.84 -19.24 3.08
CA ASP A 264 11.24 -17.98 2.60
C ASP A 264 9.80 -18.21 2.18
N PHE A 265 8.82 -17.79 2.98
CA PHE A 265 7.43 -17.75 2.55
C PHE A 265 7.18 -16.49 1.72
N TRP A 266 6.80 -16.67 0.46
CA TRP A 266 6.58 -15.61 -0.52
C TRP A 266 5.35 -15.89 -1.38
N GLU A 267 4.80 -14.83 -1.99
CA GLU A 267 3.64 -14.96 -2.89
C GLU A 267 3.82 -14.14 -4.18
N VAL A 268 3.14 -14.53 -5.26
CA VAL A 268 3.31 -13.91 -6.59
C VAL A 268 2.93 -12.43 -6.60
N TRP A 269 1.90 -12.05 -5.85
CA TRP A 269 1.44 -10.66 -5.74
C TRP A 269 2.26 -9.83 -4.73
N CYS A 270 3.17 -10.45 -3.97
CA CYS A 270 3.90 -9.81 -2.89
C CYS A 270 5.09 -8.99 -3.42
N SER A 271 4.86 -7.70 -3.69
CA SER A 271 5.93 -6.80 -4.14
C SER A 271 7.15 -6.74 -3.19
N PRO A 272 7.00 -6.76 -1.84
CA PRO A 272 8.15 -6.85 -0.94
C PRO A 272 8.94 -8.16 -1.05
N CYS A 273 8.30 -9.27 -1.40
CA CYS A 273 8.96 -10.55 -1.62
C CYS A 273 9.79 -10.51 -2.91
N ILE A 274 9.20 -10.02 -4.00
CA ILE A 274 9.92 -9.85 -5.28
C ILE A 274 11.12 -8.91 -5.11
N LYS A 275 11.01 -7.91 -4.22
CA LYS A 275 12.12 -7.01 -3.87
C LYS A 275 13.28 -7.71 -3.15
N SER A 276 13.01 -8.73 -2.32
CA SER A 276 14.05 -9.44 -1.56
C SER A 276 14.70 -10.58 -2.35
N PHE A 277 14.08 -11.06 -3.42
CA PHE A 277 14.57 -12.16 -4.24
C PHE A 277 16.05 -12.06 -4.66
N PRO A 278 16.57 -10.93 -5.20
CA PRO A 278 17.99 -10.84 -5.55
C PRO A 278 18.91 -11.07 -4.35
N LYS A 279 18.51 -10.61 -3.17
CA LYS A 279 19.27 -10.76 -1.93
C LYS A 279 19.21 -12.17 -1.36
N VAL A 280 18.05 -12.80 -1.40
CA VAL A 280 17.90 -14.22 -1.02
C VAL A 280 18.69 -15.13 -1.96
N GLN A 281 18.68 -14.82 -3.26
CA GLN A 281 19.48 -15.52 -4.27
C GLN A 281 20.99 -15.34 -4.03
N GLU A 282 21.45 -14.13 -3.65
CA GLU A 282 22.83 -13.85 -3.26
C GLU A 282 23.26 -14.74 -2.09
N LEU A 283 22.43 -14.87 -1.04
CA LEU A 283 22.69 -15.76 0.09
C LEU A 283 22.77 -17.23 -0.33
N ASN A 284 21.83 -17.70 -1.16
CA ASN A 284 21.83 -19.06 -1.68
C ASN A 284 23.11 -19.39 -2.47
N THR A 285 23.58 -18.46 -3.30
CA THR A 285 24.81 -18.66 -4.07
C THR A 285 26.05 -18.59 -3.19
N LYS A 286 26.12 -17.62 -2.27
CA LYS A 286 27.29 -17.35 -1.44
C LYS A 286 27.58 -18.44 -0.42
N TYR A 287 26.53 -19.06 0.14
CA TYR A 287 26.64 -20.06 1.20
C TYR A 287 26.14 -21.44 0.75
N ASN A 288 26.11 -21.75 -0.54
CA ASN A 288 25.51 -22.97 -1.11
C ASN A 288 25.98 -24.29 -0.45
N GLU A 289 27.23 -24.36 0.01
CA GLU A 289 27.78 -25.53 0.69
C GLU A 289 27.20 -25.71 2.11
N ASP A 290 26.90 -24.62 2.81
CA ASP A 290 26.51 -24.62 4.24
C ASP A 290 25.05 -24.22 4.49
N LEU A 291 24.38 -23.62 3.50
CA LEU A 291 23.03 -23.08 3.55
C LEU A 291 22.15 -23.74 2.49
N LEU A 292 20.94 -24.13 2.90
CA LEU A 292 19.85 -24.51 2.03
C LEU A 292 18.75 -23.45 2.06
N VAL A 293 18.49 -22.80 0.94
CA VAL A 293 17.39 -21.83 0.81
C VAL A 293 16.18 -22.49 0.15
N ILE A 294 15.02 -22.33 0.77
CA ILE A 294 13.77 -22.96 0.32
C ILE A 294 12.65 -21.94 0.34
N GLY A 295 12.12 -21.61 -0.84
CA GLY A 295 10.91 -20.82 -0.98
C GLY A 295 9.65 -21.67 -0.79
N VAL A 296 8.62 -21.09 -0.18
CA VAL A 296 7.28 -21.70 -0.06
C VAL A 296 6.26 -20.70 -0.61
N VAL A 297 5.51 -21.13 -1.62
CA VAL A 297 4.47 -20.35 -2.29
C VAL A 297 3.16 -21.12 -2.28
N THR A 298 2.02 -20.42 -2.12
CA THR A 298 0.68 -21.04 -2.15
C THR A 298 -0.19 -20.53 -3.28
N GLU A 299 0.29 -19.50 -4.00
CA GLU A 299 -0.33 -19.01 -5.23
C GLU A 299 -0.32 -20.01 -6.39
N ASN A 300 -1.03 -19.65 -7.47
CA ASN A 300 -1.11 -20.44 -8.69
C ASN A 300 0.28 -20.87 -9.21
N LYS A 301 0.45 -22.18 -9.41
CA LYS A 301 1.70 -22.83 -9.83
C LYS A 301 2.32 -22.21 -11.08
N GLU A 302 1.54 -22.00 -12.14
CA GLU A 302 2.04 -21.45 -13.41
C GLU A 302 2.59 -20.03 -13.21
N SER A 303 1.85 -19.21 -12.46
CA SER A 303 2.26 -17.84 -12.13
C SER A 303 3.52 -17.81 -11.27
N ALA A 304 3.62 -18.72 -10.30
CA ALA A 304 4.81 -18.86 -9.46
C ALA A 304 6.03 -19.32 -10.26
N ILE A 305 5.91 -20.34 -11.12
CA ILE A 305 6.98 -20.82 -12.01
C ILE A 305 7.45 -19.69 -12.93
N LYS A 306 6.51 -18.97 -13.54
CA LYS A 306 6.82 -17.84 -14.41
C LYS A 306 7.64 -16.79 -13.68
N LEU A 307 7.19 -16.38 -12.49
CA LEU A 307 7.88 -15.36 -11.69
C LEU A 307 9.31 -15.78 -11.30
N ILE A 308 9.52 -17.03 -10.85
CA ILE A 308 10.87 -17.47 -10.48
C ILE A 308 11.80 -17.57 -11.69
N GLN A 309 11.28 -17.92 -12.88
CA GLN A 309 12.05 -17.94 -14.12
C GLN A 309 12.43 -16.53 -14.55
N GLU A 310 11.47 -15.60 -14.56
CA GLU A 310 11.70 -14.19 -14.90
C GLU A 310 12.73 -13.53 -13.96
N LYS A 311 12.67 -13.86 -12.66
CA LYS A 311 13.63 -13.35 -11.65
C LYS A 311 14.92 -14.16 -11.52
N ASN A 312 15.15 -15.14 -12.39
CA ASN A 312 16.36 -15.99 -12.38
C ASN A 312 16.63 -16.65 -11.01
N ILE A 313 15.57 -17.11 -10.34
CA ILE A 313 15.65 -17.73 -9.03
C ILE A 313 16.01 -19.20 -9.17
N THR A 314 17.09 -19.61 -8.51
CA THR A 314 17.64 -20.96 -8.58
C THR A 314 17.56 -21.73 -7.27
N PHE A 315 17.25 -21.07 -6.15
CA PHE A 315 16.95 -21.78 -4.90
C PHE A 315 15.68 -22.61 -5.04
N GLN A 316 15.58 -23.67 -4.23
CA GLN A 316 14.47 -24.61 -4.30
C GLN A 316 13.16 -23.93 -3.88
N ASN A 317 12.08 -24.20 -4.58
CA ASN A 317 10.76 -23.66 -4.24
C ASN A 317 9.77 -24.80 -4.09
N LEU A 318 8.87 -24.71 -3.12
CA LEU A 318 7.82 -25.69 -2.84
C LEU A 318 6.46 -25.07 -3.12
N LEU A 319 5.53 -25.90 -3.60
CA LEU A 319 4.15 -25.52 -3.78
C LEU A 319 3.31 -26.05 -2.62
N GLY A 320 2.72 -25.13 -1.84
CA GLY A 320 1.80 -25.44 -0.76
C GLY A 320 0.37 -25.04 -1.06
N ASP A 321 -0.49 -25.22 -0.06
CA ASP A 321 -1.83 -24.64 0.00
C ASP A 321 -1.94 -23.70 1.20
N GLN A 322 -3.08 -23.01 1.35
CA GLN A 322 -3.29 -22.05 2.44
C GLN A 322 -3.20 -22.68 3.84
N THR A 323 -3.31 -24.00 4.00
CA THR A 323 -3.19 -24.65 5.32
C THR A 323 -1.77 -24.57 5.86
N ILE A 324 -0.77 -24.41 4.98
CA ILE A 324 0.63 -24.22 5.37
C ILE A 324 0.81 -22.94 6.18
N HIS A 325 0.07 -21.87 5.85
CA HIS A 325 0.14 -20.59 6.56
C HIS A 325 -0.31 -20.73 8.01
N GLU A 326 -1.40 -21.45 8.25
CA GLU A 326 -1.87 -21.70 9.62
C GLU A 326 -0.91 -22.60 10.39
N LYS A 327 -0.38 -23.65 9.75
CA LYS A 327 0.58 -24.58 10.37
C LYS A 327 1.83 -23.87 10.89
N TYR A 328 2.37 -22.91 10.14
CA TYR A 328 3.56 -22.14 10.53
C TYR A 328 3.25 -20.74 11.08
N ARG A 329 1.96 -20.38 11.23
CA ARG A 329 1.47 -19.07 11.67
C ARG A 329 2.02 -17.89 10.84
N VAL A 330 2.06 -18.09 9.53
CA VAL A 330 2.49 -17.08 8.56
C VAL A 330 1.27 -16.29 8.10
N HIS A 331 1.18 -15.02 8.50
CA HIS A 331 0.06 -14.13 8.14
C HIS A 331 0.51 -12.85 7.43
N SER A 332 1.78 -12.79 7.02
CA SER A 332 2.34 -11.67 6.29
C SER A 332 3.57 -12.12 5.51
N PHE A 333 3.80 -11.54 4.34
CA PHE A 333 4.88 -11.92 3.43
C PHE A 333 5.79 -10.72 3.10
N PRO A 334 7.10 -10.93 2.87
CA PRO A 334 7.78 -12.22 3.06
C PRO A 334 7.93 -12.56 4.55
N ARG A 335 8.07 -13.85 4.84
CA ARG A 335 8.31 -14.36 6.20
C ARG A 335 9.42 -15.38 6.13
N TYR A 336 10.46 -15.19 6.95
CA TYR A 336 11.61 -16.07 6.97
C TYR A 336 11.70 -16.86 8.26
N PHE A 337 12.13 -18.12 8.17
CA PHE A 337 12.57 -18.92 9.30
C PHE A 337 14.00 -19.38 9.07
N LEU A 338 14.87 -19.12 10.04
CA LEU A 338 16.25 -19.59 10.02
C LEU A 338 16.39 -20.78 10.98
N ILE A 339 16.87 -21.89 10.45
CA ILE A 339 16.92 -23.18 11.12
C ILE A 339 18.39 -23.61 11.19
N ASP A 340 18.84 -24.06 12.36
CA ASP A 340 20.21 -24.54 12.56
C ASP A 340 20.44 -25.94 11.96
N LYS A 341 21.70 -26.42 12.02
CA LYS A 341 22.12 -27.73 11.50
C LYS A 341 21.42 -28.92 12.19
N GLU A 342 20.85 -28.72 13.37
CA GLU A 342 20.07 -29.71 14.14
C GLU A 342 18.58 -29.69 13.76
N GLY A 343 18.15 -28.74 12.92
CA GLY A 343 16.77 -28.58 12.49
C GLY A 343 15.90 -27.78 13.48
N LYS A 344 16.48 -27.02 14.41
CA LYS A 344 15.74 -26.13 15.33
C LYS A 344 15.61 -24.73 14.76
N VAL A 345 14.44 -24.13 14.93
CA VAL A 345 14.17 -22.76 14.46
C VAL A 345 14.82 -21.75 15.41
N LYS A 346 15.87 -21.07 14.97
CA LYS A 346 16.60 -20.11 15.80
C LYS A 346 16.05 -18.70 15.66
N LYS A 347 15.60 -18.32 14.45
CA LYS A 347 15.10 -16.97 14.15
C LYS A 347 13.89 -17.00 13.24
N GLU A 348 13.08 -15.95 13.38
CA GLU A 348 11.96 -15.62 12.50
C GLU A 348 12.11 -14.15 12.09
N TYR A 349 11.86 -13.86 10.82
CA TYR A 349 11.88 -12.48 10.30
C TYR A 349 10.58 -12.13 9.59
N VAL A 350 10.01 -10.98 9.96
CA VAL A 350 8.86 -10.39 9.28
C VAL A 350 9.35 -9.36 8.27
N GLY A 351 9.29 -9.71 6.98
CA GLY A 351 10.01 -8.95 5.96
C GLY A 351 11.49 -9.33 5.88
N TYR A 352 12.16 -8.89 4.80
CA TYR A 352 13.59 -9.10 4.64
C TYR A 352 14.39 -8.14 5.54
N SER A 353 15.47 -8.65 6.14
CA SER A 353 16.40 -7.88 6.98
C SER A 353 17.84 -8.26 6.64
N GLU A 354 18.74 -7.27 6.66
CA GLU A 354 20.19 -7.48 6.52
C GLU A 354 20.78 -8.34 7.66
N ASP A 355 20.08 -8.46 8.79
CA ASP A 355 20.51 -9.32 9.91
C ASP A 355 20.41 -10.82 9.58
N ILE A 356 19.63 -11.20 8.54
CA ILE A 356 19.52 -12.59 8.08
C ILE A 356 20.90 -13.16 7.74
N GLU A 357 21.73 -12.40 7.01
CA GLU A 357 23.05 -12.87 6.62
C GLU A 357 23.98 -13.07 7.83
N LYS A 358 23.96 -12.14 8.78
CA LYS A 358 24.78 -12.23 10.00
C LYS A 358 24.42 -13.46 10.81
N ASP A 359 23.12 -13.74 10.96
CA ASP A 359 22.66 -14.91 11.70
C ASP A 359 22.97 -16.22 10.96
N ILE A 360 22.92 -16.22 9.61
CA ILE A 360 23.40 -17.36 8.80
C ILE A 360 24.87 -17.64 9.11
N GLN A 361 25.73 -16.61 9.06
CA GLN A 361 27.17 -16.77 9.35
C GLN A 361 27.41 -17.34 10.74
N ASN A 362 26.69 -16.85 11.75
CA ASN A 362 26.79 -17.35 13.12
C ASN A 362 26.44 -18.84 13.20
N LEU A 363 25.32 -19.27 12.62
CA LEU A 363 24.90 -20.68 12.66
C LEU A 363 25.76 -21.62 11.80
N ILE A 364 26.42 -21.09 10.76
CA ILE A 364 27.41 -21.86 9.98
C ILE A 364 28.67 -22.08 10.82
N SER A 365 29.08 -21.09 11.62
CA SER A 365 30.29 -21.15 12.45
C SER A 365 30.14 -21.96 13.75
N GLU A 366 28.90 -22.20 14.20
CA GLU A 366 28.57 -23.16 15.27
C GLU A 366 28.75 -24.60 14.79
#